data_AF-A0A6G3DMV5-F1
#
_entry.id   AF-A0A6G3DMV5-F1
#
_cell.length_a   1.000
_cell.length_b   1.000
_cell.length_c   1.000
_cell.angle_alpha   90.00
_cell.angle_beta   90.00
_cell.angle_gamma   90.00
#
_symmetry.space_group_name_H-M   'P 1'
#
loop_
_entity.id
_entity.type
_entity.pdbx_description
1 polymer ?
#
loop_
_entity_poly.entity_id
_entity_poly.type
_entity_poly.pdbx_seq_one_letter_code
_entity_poly.pdbx_strand_id
1 'polypeptide(L)'
;MHEFPFTAPGFPGHFEGREAVRSGYRAAWGASPARVAEVREVAVHETARPGVIVAEHVVVGEMPPARTGFTVPGLLVLHVRDGLIARARDYMDGFGVAAARG
;
A
#
# COMPACT_ATOMS: atom_id res chain seq x y z
N MET A 1 -8.78 10.29 1.08
CA MET A 1 -7.72 10.28 2.11
C MET A 1 -7.06 8.92 2.12
N HIS A 2 -5.74 8.84 2.27
CA HIS A 2 -5.01 7.58 2.43
C HIS A 2 -4.31 7.60 3.79
N GLU A 3 -4.51 6.61 4.64
CA GLU A 3 -3.95 6.55 5.98
C GLU A 3 -3.06 5.32 6.13
N PHE A 4 -2.03 5.44 6.95
CA PHE A 4 -1.09 4.38 7.29
C PHE A 4 -1.12 4.16 8.81
N PRO A 5 -2.04 3.33 9.34
CA PRO A 5 -2.10 3.04 10.76
C PRO A 5 -0.82 2.39 11.31
N PHE A 6 -0.08 1.68 10.44
CA PHE A 6 1.25 1.14 10.73
C PHE A 6 2.27 1.80 9.81
N THR A 7 2.82 2.93 10.24
CA THR A 7 3.79 3.73 9.50
C THR A 7 5.23 3.45 9.99
N ALA A 8 6.19 3.51 9.06
CA ALA A 8 7.61 3.50 9.38
C ALA A 8 8.07 4.89 9.88
N PRO A 9 9.09 4.98 10.76
CA PRO A 9 9.66 6.25 11.18
C PRO A 9 10.01 7.16 9.99
N GLY A 10 9.58 8.41 10.03
CA GLY A 10 9.81 9.38 8.95
C GLY A 10 8.82 9.31 7.77
N PHE A 11 7.88 8.36 7.78
CA PHE A 11 6.83 8.29 6.78
C PHE A 11 5.53 8.97 7.27
N PRO A 12 4.85 9.80 6.44
CA PRO A 12 3.61 10.46 6.84
C PRO A 12 2.53 9.46 7.25
N GLY A 13 1.81 9.75 8.34
CA GLY A 13 0.71 8.90 8.81
C GLY A 13 -0.52 8.93 7.90
N HIS A 14 -0.65 9.93 7.04
CA HIS A 14 -1.71 10.01 6.04
C HIS A 14 -1.39 11.00 4.90
N PHE A 15 -2.18 10.92 3.82
CA PHE A 15 -2.22 11.85 2.70
C PHE A 15 -3.66 12.33 2.43
N GLU A 16 -3.82 13.63 2.24
CA GLU A 16 -5.11 14.25 1.92
C GLU A 16 -5.22 14.63 0.44
N GLY A 17 -6.24 14.10 -0.23
CA GLY A 17 -6.47 14.35 -1.65
C GLY A 17 -5.57 13.56 -2.60
N ARG A 18 -6.00 13.50 -3.86
CA ARG A 18 -5.39 12.64 -4.89
C ARG A 18 -3.93 13.01 -5.18
N GLU A 19 -3.62 14.31 -5.23
CA GLU A 19 -2.28 14.76 -5.59
C GLU A 19 -1.27 14.59 -4.43
N ALA A 20 -1.69 14.73 -3.18
CA ALA A 20 -0.83 14.42 -2.04
C ALA A 20 -0.47 12.94 -2.00
N VAL A 21 -1.44 12.05 -2.26
CA VAL A 21 -1.18 10.61 -2.39
C VAL A 21 -0.15 10.34 -3.48
N ARG A 22 -0.36 10.89 -4.68
CA ARG A 22 0.56 10.71 -5.82
C ARG A 22 1.96 11.24 -5.52
N SER A 23 2.07 12.43 -4.94
CA SER A 23 3.34 13.04 -4.57
C SER A 23 4.06 12.22 -3.50
N GLY A 24 3.34 11.80 -2.45
CA GLY A 24 3.86 10.99 -1.36
C GLY A 24 4.44 9.67 -1.84
N TYR A 25 3.70 8.91 -2.65
CA TYR A 25 4.21 7.65 -3.22
C TYR A 25 5.40 7.87 -4.16
N ARG A 26 5.40 8.93 -4.98
CA ARG A 26 6.58 9.28 -5.79
C ARG A 26 7.80 9.64 -4.94
N ALA A 27 7.64 10.40 -3.86
CA ALA A 27 8.74 10.71 -2.97
C ALA A 27 9.27 9.46 -2.25
N ALA A 28 8.37 8.58 -1.82
CA ALA A 28 8.69 7.40 -1.05
C ALA A 28 9.36 6.29 -1.85
N TRP A 29 9.04 6.17 -3.14
CA TRP A 29 9.45 5.05 -3.99
C TRP A 29 10.18 5.47 -5.26
N GLY A 30 10.10 6.73 -5.68
CA GLY A 30 10.65 7.19 -6.95
C GLY A 30 12.17 7.09 -7.05
N ALA A 31 12.87 7.17 -5.91
CA ALA A 31 14.31 6.92 -5.84
C ALA A 31 14.66 5.46 -5.48
N SER A 32 13.67 4.62 -5.17
CA SER A 32 13.91 3.23 -4.79
C SER A 32 14.28 2.38 -6.02
N PRO A 33 15.30 1.52 -5.93
CA PRO A 33 15.59 0.57 -6.98
C PRO A 33 14.57 -0.57 -7.04
N ALA A 34 13.71 -0.74 -6.03
CA ALA A 34 12.69 -1.77 -5.99
C ALA A 34 11.83 -1.76 -7.28
N ARG A 35 11.52 -2.95 -7.77
CA ARG A 35 10.61 -3.15 -8.90
C ARG A 35 9.46 -4.01 -8.44
N VAL A 36 8.25 -3.45 -8.46
CA VAL A 36 7.02 -4.22 -8.27
C VAL A 36 6.80 -5.04 -9.54
N ALA A 37 6.79 -6.35 -9.39
CA ALA A 37 6.49 -7.29 -10.46
C ALA A 37 4.98 -7.54 -10.56
N GLU A 38 4.32 -7.64 -9.41
CA GLU A 38 2.92 -8.03 -9.33
C GLU A 38 2.26 -7.52 -8.04
N VAL A 39 0.97 -7.21 -8.10
CA VAL A 39 0.12 -7.09 -6.92
C VAL A 39 -0.92 -8.19 -7.01
N ARG A 40 -0.82 -9.18 -6.14
CA ARG A 40 -1.73 -10.33 -6.08
C ARG A 40 -2.88 -10.01 -5.16
N GLU A 41 -4.11 -10.09 -5.68
CA GLU A 41 -5.30 -10.20 -4.84
C GLU A 41 -5.27 -11.58 -4.16
N VAL A 42 -5.40 -11.58 -2.83
CA VAL A 42 -5.53 -12.80 -2.04
C VAL A 42 -7.01 -13.07 -1.74
N ALA A 43 -7.72 -12.04 -1.29
CA ALA A 43 -9.15 -12.10 -1.02
C ALA A 43 -9.76 -10.70 -1.02
N VAL A 44 -11.05 -10.63 -1.31
CA VAL A 44 -11.87 -9.43 -1.07
C VAL A 44 -13.05 -9.83 -0.21
N HIS A 45 -13.23 -9.11 0.90
CA HIS A 45 -14.30 -9.31 1.86
C HIS A 45 -15.28 -8.15 1.78
N GLU A 46 -16.52 -8.46 1.45
CA GLU A 46 -17.62 -7.54 1.65
C GLU A 46 -17.90 -7.37 3.14
N THR A 47 -18.34 -6.18 3.53
CA THR A 47 -18.73 -5.89 4.91
C THR A 47 -20.22 -5.61 5.00
N ALA A 48 -20.80 -5.75 6.20
CA ALA A 48 -22.19 -5.37 6.44
C ALA A 48 -22.44 -3.84 6.27
N ARG A 49 -21.38 -3.03 6.16
CA ARG A 49 -21.48 -1.59 5.94
C ARG A 49 -21.41 -1.29 4.44
N PRO A 50 -22.47 -0.73 3.84
CA PRO A 50 -22.44 -0.36 2.43
C PRO A 50 -21.27 0.57 2.09
N GLY A 51 -20.62 0.31 0.96
CA GLY A 51 -19.47 1.09 0.51
C GLY A 51 -18.19 0.86 1.33
N VAL A 52 -18.09 -0.23 2.09
CA VAL A 52 -16.82 -0.62 2.74
C VAL A 52 -16.48 -2.07 2.38
N ILE A 53 -15.25 -2.26 1.90
CA ILE A 53 -14.66 -3.58 1.63
C ILE A 53 -13.31 -3.70 2.34
N VAL A 54 -12.89 -4.93 2.59
CA VAL A 54 -11.53 -5.27 3.01
C VAL A 54 -10.87 -6.07 1.91
N ALA A 55 -9.73 -5.60 1.39
CA ALA A 55 -8.95 -6.32 0.39
C ALA A 55 -7.63 -6.81 0.98
N GLU A 56 -7.37 -8.11 0.85
CA GLU A 56 -6.10 -8.74 1.16
C GLU A 56 -5.27 -8.84 -0.11
N HIS A 57 -4.00 -8.44 -0.02
CA HIS A 57 -3.12 -8.49 -1.16
C HIS A 57 -1.67 -8.80 -0.76
N VAL A 58 -0.89 -9.24 -1.73
CA VAL A 58 0.56 -9.39 -1.61
C VAL A 58 1.21 -8.65 -2.77
N VAL A 59 2.08 -7.69 -2.45
CA VAL A 59 2.98 -7.06 -3.43
C VAL A 59 4.20 -7.96 -3.60
N VAL A 60 4.45 -8.40 -4.82
CA VAL A 60 5.64 -9.19 -5.18
C VAL A 60 6.58 -8.27 -5.96
N GLY A 61 7.85 -8.26 -5.57
CA GLY A 61 8.86 -7.45 -6.24
C GLY A 61 10.26 -8.01 -6.15
N GLU A 62 11.20 -7.30 -6.78
CA GLU A 62 12.61 -7.61 -6.75
C GLU A 62 13.45 -6.36 -6.43
N MET A 63 14.61 -6.56 -5.82
CA MET A 63 15.61 -5.53 -5.57
C MET A 63 16.85 -5.71 -6.46
N PRO A 64 17.07 -4.84 -7.46
CA PRO A 64 18.29 -4.83 -8.26
C PRO A 64 19.54 -4.36 -7.47
N PRO A 65 20.77 -4.72 -7.92
CA PRO A 65 21.09 -5.63 -9.03
C PRO A 65 21.05 -7.11 -8.63
N ALA A 66 21.00 -7.40 -7.33
CA ALA A 66 21.03 -8.77 -6.80
C ALA A 66 19.82 -9.63 -7.21
N ARG A 67 18.73 -9.00 -7.70
CA ARG A 67 17.43 -9.63 -8.01
C ARG A 67 16.88 -10.43 -6.84
N THR A 68 17.17 -9.99 -5.62
CA THR A 68 16.58 -10.60 -4.42
C THR A 68 15.08 -10.32 -4.46
N GLY A 69 14.28 -11.38 -4.52
CA GLY A 69 12.83 -11.28 -4.47
C GLY A 69 12.34 -10.89 -3.09
N PHE A 70 11.26 -10.12 -3.03
CA PHE A 70 10.56 -9.80 -1.80
C PHE A 70 9.04 -9.92 -1.99
N THR A 71 8.35 -10.13 -0.88
CA THR A 71 6.89 -10.09 -0.81
C THR A 71 6.45 -9.24 0.38
N VAL A 72 5.51 -8.34 0.15
CA VAL A 72 4.91 -7.51 1.21
C VAL A 72 3.41 -7.80 1.25
N PRO A 73 2.92 -8.55 2.26
CA PRO A 73 1.48 -8.71 2.47
C PRO A 73 0.88 -7.40 3.01
N GLY A 74 -0.40 -7.18 2.74
CA GLY A 74 -1.12 -6.02 3.25
C GLY A 74 -2.63 -6.18 3.23
N LEU A 75 -3.28 -5.39 4.08
CA LEU A 75 -4.73 -5.23 4.11
C LEU A 75 -5.11 -3.80 3.77
N LEU A 76 -6.11 -3.62 2.91
CA LEU A 76 -6.74 -2.34 2.64
C LEU A 76 -8.16 -2.36 3.17
N VAL A 77 -8.50 -1.38 4.03
CA VAL A 77 -9.90 -1.06 4.31
C VAL A 77 -10.29 0.12 3.43
N LEU A 78 -11.15 -0.15 2.44
CA LEU A 78 -11.53 0.82 1.43
C LEU A 78 -12.95 1.29 1.66
N HIS A 79 -13.12 2.60 1.77
CA HIS A 79 -14.42 3.25 1.71
C HIS A 79 -14.64 3.77 0.29
N VAL A 80 -15.70 3.28 -0.35
CA VAL A 80 -16.09 3.62 -1.71
C VAL A 80 -17.34 4.48 -1.68
N ARG A 81 -17.31 5.60 -2.39
CA ARG A 81 -18.46 6.47 -2.61
C ARG A 81 -18.51 6.84 -4.08
N ASP A 82 -19.68 6.71 -4.70
CA ASP A 82 -19.89 7.06 -6.12
C ASP A 82 -18.89 6.34 -7.07
N GLY A 83 -18.55 5.08 -6.76
CA GLY A 83 -17.56 4.29 -7.51
C GLY A 83 -16.09 4.71 -7.31
N LEU A 84 -15.81 5.65 -6.40
CA LEU A 84 -14.47 6.16 -6.12
C LEU A 84 -14.00 5.80 -4.71
N ILE A 85 -12.69 5.55 -4.55
CA ILE A 85 -12.08 5.38 -3.23
C ILE A 85 -12.06 6.75 -2.52
N ALA A 86 -12.96 6.93 -1.56
CA ALA A 86 -13.04 8.14 -0.75
C ALA A 86 -12.02 8.10 0.39
N ARG A 87 -11.79 6.92 0.97
CA ARG A 87 -10.82 6.69 2.05
C ARG A 87 -10.18 5.32 1.93
N ALA A 88 -8.87 5.25 2.07
CA ALA A 88 -8.11 4.01 2.17
C ALA A 88 -7.35 4.00 3.50
N ARG A 89 -7.48 2.93 4.28
CA ARG A 89 -6.62 2.64 5.43
C ARG A 89 -5.74 1.47 5.05
N ASP A 90 -4.44 1.70 5.05
CA ASP A 90 -3.43 0.81 4.50
C ASP A 90 -2.60 0.19 5.60
N TYR A 91 -2.80 -1.11 5.78
CA TYR A 91 -2.14 -1.95 6.77
C TYR A 91 -1.14 -2.87 6.06
N MET A 92 -0.25 -2.28 5.28
CA MET A 92 0.89 -3.00 4.73
C MET A 92 1.86 -3.43 5.84
N ASP A 93 2.56 -4.55 5.63
CA ASP A 93 3.66 -4.96 6.50
C ASP A 93 4.84 -3.99 6.38
N GLY A 94 4.89 -3.02 7.29
CA GLY A 94 5.94 -2.01 7.33
C GLY A 94 7.35 -2.57 7.57
N PHE A 95 7.47 -3.71 8.27
CA PHE A 95 8.77 -4.37 8.45
C PHE A 95 9.21 -5.10 7.18
N GLY A 96 8.27 -5.76 6.49
CA GLY A 96 8.49 -6.34 5.17
C GLY A 96 8.92 -5.29 4.15
N VAL A 97 8.31 -4.09 4.19
CA VAL A 97 8.73 -2.94 3.36
C VAL A 97 10.15 -2.48 3.70
N ALA A 98 10.46 -2.33 4.99
CA ALA A 98 11.79 -1.89 5.41
C ALA A 98 12.86 -2.90 4.99
N ALA A 99 12.64 -4.19 5.24
CA ALA A 99 13.54 -5.27 4.83
C ALA A 99 13.69 -5.34 3.31
N ALA A 100 12.62 -5.09 2.54
CA ALA A 100 12.69 -5.04 1.09
C ALA A 100 13.55 -3.89 0.57
N ARG A 101 13.71 -2.79 1.34
CA ARG A 101 14.50 -1.62 0.95
C ARG A 101 16.01 -1.75 1.23
N GLY A 102 16.42 -2.73 2.04
CA GLY A 102 17.81 -2.92 2.49
C GLY A 102 18.03 -2.32 3.87
#